data_AF-A0A918D2M8-F1
#
_entry.id   AF-A0A918D2M8-F1
#
_cell.length_a   1.000
_cell.length_b   1.000
_cell.length_c   1.000
_cell.angle_alpha   90.00
_cell.angle_beta   90.00
_cell.angle_gamma   90.00
#
_symmetry.space_group_name_H-M   'P 1'
#
loop_
_entity.id
_entity.type
_entity.pdbx_description
1 polymer ?
#
loop_
_entity_poly.entity_id
_entity_poly.type
_entity_poly.pdbx_seq_one_letter_code
_entity_poly.pdbx_strand_id
1 'polypeptide(L)'
;MNKCFSVGCNNVATTEYCPDCLAVGGFTPKLLVIELQDETSVPKVFYKGKEIEYKKNVFFDWDTDTSIPGGLTYAIEHIELGDKYPTVNKIERRVKGHATD
;
A
#
# COMPACT_ATOMS: atom_id res chain seq x y z
N MET A 1 3.16 -13.16 -12.07
CA MET A 1 3.42 -12.14 -13.11
C MET A 1 2.10 -11.49 -13.50
N ASN A 2 1.94 -10.21 -13.20
CA ASN A 2 0.75 -9.46 -13.58
C ASN A 2 0.83 -9.19 -15.10
N LYS A 3 -0.20 -9.58 -15.87
CA LYS A 3 -0.27 -9.36 -17.32
C LYS A 3 -1.41 -8.41 -17.65
N CYS A 4 -1.18 -7.44 -18.52
CA CYS A 4 -2.26 -6.65 -19.11
C CYS A 4 -2.94 -7.49 -20.21
N PHE A 5 -4.27 -7.45 -20.26
CA PHE A 5 -5.08 -8.25 -21.20
C PHE A 5 -5.56 -7.45 -22.41
N SER A 6 -5.04 -6.23 -22.64
CA SER A 6 -5.35 -5.49 -23.86
C SER A 6 -4.66 -6.14 -25.07
N VAL A 7 -5.41 -6.25 -26.17
CA VAL A 7 -4.92 -6.81 -27.44
C VAL A 7 -3.77 -5.94 -27.93
N GLY A 8 -2.56 -6.51 -28.03
CA GLY A 8 -1.35 -5.82 -28.52
C GLY A 8 -0.35 -5.38 -27.44
N CYS A 9 -0.60 -5.63 -26.16
CA CYS A 9 0.33 -5.27 -25.09
C CYS A 9 1.29 -6.43 -24.77
N ASN A 10 2.54 -6.35 -25.22
CA ASN A 10 3.57 -7.38 -25.01
C ASN A 10 4.44 -7.16 -23.76
N ASN A 11 4.20 -6.09 -23.00
CA ASN A 11 5.02 -5.72 -21.87
C ASN A 11 4.57 -6.49 -20.61
N VAL A 12 5.55 -7.03 -19.87
CA VAL A 12 5.34 -7.45 -18.48
C VAL A 12 4.83 -6.22 -17.72
N ALA A 13 3.73 -6.31 -16.97
CA ALA A 13 3.15 -5.16 -16.28
C ALA A 13 4.05 -4.69 -15.13
N THR A 14 5.16 -4.03 -15.45
CA THR A 14 5.97 -3.22 -14.54
C THR A 14 5.34 -1.84 -14.49
N THR A 15 4.26 -1.78 -13.73
CA THR A 15 3.69 -0.65 -12.96
C THR A 15 3.49 0.76 -13.52
N GLU A 16 4.02 1.23 -14.67
CA GLU A 16 3.91 2.68 -14.96
C GLU A 16 3.59 3.13 -16.41
N TYR A 17 3.54 2.24 -17.42
CA TYR A 17 3.55 2.72 -18.82
C TYR A 17 2.56 2.02 -19.78
N CYS A 18 1.25 2.00 -19.46
CA CYS A 18 0.25 1.72 -20.52
C CYS A 18 -1.07 2.49 -20.32
N PRO A 19 -1.23 3.65 -20.99
CA PRO A 19 -2.47 4.42 -21.01
C PRO A 19 -3.67 3.61 -21.51
N ASP A 20 -3.44 2.69 -22.46
CA ASP A 20 -4.50 1.85 -23.03
C ASP A 20 -5.04 0.82 -22.02
N CYS A 21 -4.20 0.31 -21.11
CA CYS A 21 -4.67 -0.53 -20.01
C CYS A 21 -5.57 0.29 -19.07
N LEU A 22 -5.20 1.51 -18.68
CA LEU A 22 -6.02 2.37 -17.80
C LEU A 22 -7.41 2.69 -18.39
N ALA A 23 -7.52 2.87 -19.71
CA ALA A 23 -8.77 3.23 -20.39
C ALA A 23 -9.79 2.07 -20.50
N VAL A 24 -9.33 0.81 -20.43
CA VAL A 24 -10.20 -0.39 -20.56
C VAL A 24 -10.49 -1.09 -19.22
N GLY A 25 -10.32 -0.37 -18.09
CA GLY A 25 -10.48 -0.95 -16.74
C GLY A 25 -9.24 -1.69 -16.24
N GLY A 26 -8.09 -1.48 -16.88
CA GLY A 26 -6.83 -2.12 -16.57
C GLY A 26 -6.11 -1.48 -15.39
N PHE A 27 -5.61 -2.39 -14.56
CA PHE A 27 -4.71 -2.23 -13.42
C PHE A 27 -4.90 -0.96 -12.59
N THR A 28 -5.84 -1.01 -11.64
CA THR A 28 -5.82 -0.08 -10.51
C THR A 28 -4.57 -0.38 -9.67
N PRO A 29 -3.60 0.55 -9.55
CA PRO A 29 -2.44 0.33 -8.71
C PRO A 29 -2.93 0.10 -7.27
N LYS A 30 -2.50 -1.01 -6.66
CA LYS A 30 -2.86 -1.32 -5.26
C LYS A 30 -2.39 -0.17 -4.37
N LEU A 31 -3.31 0.37 -3.56
CA LEU A 31 -3.00 1.47 -2.65
C LEU A 31 -1.94 1.06 -1.62
N LEU A 32 -2.12 -0.11 -1.02
CA LEU A 32 -1.26 -0.68 0.00
C LEU A 32 -1.12 -2.18 -0.25
N VAL A 33 0.10 -2.69 -0.19
CA VAL A 33 0.41 -4.11 -0.22
C VAL A 33 1.31 -4.41 0.97
N ILE A 34 0.91 -5.37 1.80
CA ILE A 34 1.74 -5.92 2.87
C ILE A 34 2.02 -7.36 2.49
N GLU A 35 3.29 -7.69 2.28
CA GLU A 35 3.74 -9.04 1.97
C GLU A 35 4.52 -9.57 3.17
N LEU A 36 4.05 -10.68 3.73
CA LEU A 36 4.72 -11.41 4.79
C LEU A 36 5.09 -12.79 4.25
N GLN A 37 6.40 -13.08 4.19
CA GLN A 37 6.89 -14.34 3.67
C GLN A 37 6.62 -15.51 4.63
N ASP A 38 6.79 -15.26 5.92
CA ASP A 38 6.57 -16.21 7.02
C ASP A 38 6.40 -15.43 8.34
N GLU A 39 6.00 -16.11 9.42
CA GLU A 39 5.71 -15.50 10.72
C GLU A 39 6.89 -14.76 11.37
N THR A 40 8.12 -15.04 10.96
CA THR A 40 9.35 -14.45 11.52
C THR A 40 9.97 -13.38 10.62
N SER A 41 9.53 -13.30 9.37
CA SER A 41 10.03 -12.36 8.38
C SER A 41 9.58 -10.93 8.68
N VAL A 42 10.45 -9.95 8.38
CA VAL A 42 10.06 -8.54 8.38
C VAL A 42 9.15 -8.29 7.17
N PRO A 43 7.93 -7.76 7.36
CA PRO A 43 7.00 -7.57 6.26
C PRO A 43 7.51 -6.53 5.26
N LYS A 44 7.34 -6.80 3.97
CA LYS A 44 7.49 -5.80 2.91
C LYS A 44 6.21 -5.00 2.81
N VAL A 45 6.34 -3.69 2.73
CA VAL A 45 5.19 -2.78 2.66
C VAL A 45 5.39 -1.90 1.45
N PHE A 46 4.44 -1.95 0.53
CA PHE A 46 4.41 -1.12 -0.67
C PHE A 46 3.23 -0.17 -0.57
N TYR A 47 3.50 1.14 -0.62
CA TYR A 47 2.47 2.17 -0.66
C TYR A 47 2.49 2.86 -2.01
N LYS A 48 1.36 2.87 -2.72
CA LYS A 48 1.25 3.39 -4.09
C LYS A 48 2.35 2.87 -5.03
N GLY A 49 2.68 1.58 -4.91
CA GLY A 49 3.69 0.91 -5.73
C GLY A 49 5.15 1.11 -5.31
N LYS A 50 5.44 1.96 -4.31
CA LYS A 50 6.81 2.17 -3.79
C LYS A 50 7.03 1.38 -2.51
N GLU A 51 8.15 0.66 -2.42
CA GLU A 51 8.54 -0.01 -1.17
C GLU A 51 8.93 1.03 -0.12
N ILE A 52 8.38 0.87 1.09
CA ILE A 52 8.74 1.68 2.25
C ILE A 52 9.87 0.98 2.99
N GLU A 53 11.08 1.52 2.95
CA GLU A 53 12.24 0.97 3.68
C GLU A 53 12.29 1.47 5.15
N TYR A 54 13.15 0.85 5.97
CA TYR A 54 13.39 1.24 7.38
C TYR A 54 12.11 1.42 8.22
N LYS A 55 11.21 0.45 8.11
CA LYS A 55 9.94 0.41 8.83
C LYS A 55 10.18 0.29 10.34
N LYS A 56 9.54 1.17 11.11
CA LYS A 56 9.56 1.16 12.57
C LYS A 56 8.33 0.48 13.14
N ASN A 57 7.14 0.86 12.64
CA ASN A 57 5.88 0.29 13.08
C ASN A 57 4.87 0.28 11.92
N VAL A 58 4.09 -0.78 11.80
CA VAL A 58 3.03 -0.93 10.78
C VAL A 58 1.76 -1.29 11.51
N PHE A 59 0.85 -0.32 11.60
CA PHE A 59 -0.49 -0.50 12.17
C PHE A 59 -1.50 -0.68 11.03
N PHE A 60 -2.19 -1.81 11.04
CA PHE A 60 -3.22 -2.14 10.08
C PHE A 60 -4.45 -2.62 10.85
N ASP A 61 -5.53 -1.87 10.75
CA ASP A 61 -6.74 -2.15 11.51
C ASP A 61 -7.98 -2.01 10.62
N TRP A 62 -8.91 -2.92 10.84
CA TRP A 62 -10.18 -2.97 10.16
C TRP A 62 -11.26 -3.26 11.19
N ASP A 63 -12.16 -2.30 11.34
CA ASP A 63 -13.24 -2.38 12.29
C ASP A 63 -14.57 -2.32 11.51
N THR A 64 -15.54 -3.04 12.07
CA THR A 64 -16.84 -3.31 11.51
C THR A 64 -17.85 -2.92 12.56
N ASP A 65 -18.00 -1.60 12.77
CA ASP A 65 -18.88 -1.03 13.79
C ASP A 65 -20.37 -1.37 13.57
N THR A 66 -20.78 -1.84 12.39
CA THR A 66 -22.17 -2.17 12.05
C THR A 66 -22.27 -3.35 11.07
N SER A 67 -23.47 -3.64 10.55
CA SER A 67 -23.68 -4.57 9.42
C SER A 67 -23.00 -4.12 8.11
N ILE A 68 -22.39 -2.93 8.10
CA ILE A 68 -21.61 -2.37 7.01
C ILE A 68 -20.14 -2.26 7.46
N PRO A 69 -19.16 -2.72 6.67
CA PRO A 69 -17.74 -2.59 7.01
C PRO A 69 -17.34 -1.12 7.24
N GLY A 70 -16.75 -0.80 8.41
CA GLY A 70 -16.45 0.56 8.88
C GLY A 70 -15.30 1.24 8.13
N GLY A 71 -14.45 0.45 7.48
CA GLY A 71 -13.43 0.91 6.54
C GLY A 71 -12.01 0.77 7.08
N LEU A 72 -11.03 0.94 6.18
CA LEU A 72 -9.62 0.71 6.52
C LEU A 72 -8.98 1.89 7.24
N THR A 73 -8.44 1.65 8.43
CA THR A 73 -7.52 2.57 9.11
C THR A 73 -6.11 1.98 9.11
N TYR A 74 -5.10 2.77 8.76
CA TYR A 74 -3.70 2.33 8.79
C TYR A 74 -2.75 3.46 9.15
N ALA A 75 -1.63 3.10 9.77
CA ALA A 75 -0.50 3.97 9.99
C ALA A 75 0.81 3.21 9.75
N ILE A 76 1.70 3.78 8.95
CA ILE A 76 3.02 3.23 8.64
C ILE A 76 4.05 4.25 9.12
N GLU A 77 4.80 3.88 10.15
CA GLU A 77 5.93 4.66 10.65
C GLU A 77 7.22 4.11 10.07
N HIS A 78 8.04 4.99 9.50
CA HIS A 78 9.32 4.63 8.91
C HIS A 78 10.36 5.71 9.15
N ILE A 79 11.63 5.33 9.04
CA ILE A 79 12.74 6.26 9.12
C ILE A 79 13.08 6.73 7.71
N GLU A 80 13.21 8.05 7.54
CA GLU A 80 13.88 8.62 6.38
C GLU A 80 15.30 9.03 6.78
N LEU A 81 16.26 8.53 6.02
CA LEU A 81 17.66 8.89 6.19
C LEU A 81 17.93 10.13 5.34
N GLY A 82 17.75 11.31 5.93
CA GLY A 82 18.14 12.58 5.34
C GLY A 82 19.62 12.90 5.54
N ASP A 83 20.08 14.01 4.96
CA ASP A 83 21.52 14.37 4.90
C ASP A 83 22.19 14.63 6.26
N LYS A 84 21.43 14.85 7.34
CA LYS A 84 21.99 15.18 8.66
C LYS A 84 21.60 14.21 9.78
N TYR A 85 20.31 13.89 9.92
CA TYR A 85 19.82 13.00 10.97
C TYR A 85 18.66 12.14 10.47
N PRO A 86 18.50 10.90 11.00
CA PRO A 86 17.32 10.09 10.75
C PRO A 86 16.06 10.79 11.26
N THR A 87 15.05 10.93 10.41
CA THR A 87 13.73 11.47 10.79
C THR A 87 12.69 10.38 10.79
N VAL A 88 11.80 10.38 11.78
CA VAL A 88 10.65 9.46 11.81
C VAL A 88 9.50 10.10 11.05
N ASN A 89 9.03 9.44 10.00
CA ASN A 89 7.89 9.85 9.20
C ASN A 89 6.71 8.89 9.38
N LYS A 90 5.51 9.39 9.12
CA LYS A 90 4.26 8.64 9.28
C LYS A 90 3.34 8.84 8.08
N ILE A 91 2.97 7.73 7.45
CA ILE A 91 1.88 7.68 6.46
C ILE A 91 0.65 7.18 7.18
N GLU A 92 -0.41 7.98 7.27
CA GLU A 92 -1.64 7.58 7.95
C GLU A 92 -2.90 7.81 7.12
N ARG A 93 -3.87 6.92 7.32
CA ARG A 93 -5.27 7.10 6.93
C ARG A 93 -6.13 6.73 8.12
N ARG A 94 -6.98 7.67 8.54
CA ARG A 94 -8.00 7.47 9.58
C ARG A 94 -9.38 7.64 8.98
N VAL A 95 -10.30 6.73 9.28
CA VAL A 95 -11.72 6.89 8.94
C VAL A 95 -12.41 7.53 10.15
N LYS A 96 -13.12 8.65 9.94
CA LYS A 96 -13.79 9.41 11.01
C LYS A 96 -14.95 8.57 11.57
N GLY A 97 -14.91 8.23 12.85
CA GLY A 97 -15.88 7.33 13.51
C GLY A 97 -15.30 5.99 13.95
N HIS A 98 -14.15 5.59 13.41
CA HIS A 98 -13.36 4.45 13.89
C HIS A 98 -12.51 4.88 15.09
N ALA A 99 -12.51 4.05 16.12
CA ALA A 99 -12.04 4.39 17.47
C ALA A 99 -12.76 5.65 17.99
N THR A 100 -13.98 5.47 18.48
CA THR A 100 -14.46 6.36 19.53
C THR A 100 -13.47 6.24 20.69
N ASP A 101 -12.87 7.38 21.04
CA ASP A 101 -12.14 7.62 22.30
C ASP A 101 -12.97 7.18 23.51
#